data_AF-A0A8H3I6Y4-F1
#
_entry.id   AF-A0A8H3I6Y4-F1
#
_cell.length_a   1.000
_cell.length_b   1.000
_cell.length_c   1.000
_cell.angle_alpha   90.00
_cell.angle_beta   90.00
_cell.angle_gamma   90.00
#
_symmetry.space_group_name_H-M   'P 1'
#
loop_
_entity.id
_entity.type
_entity.pdbx_description
1 polymer ?
#
loop_
_entity_poly.entity_id
_entity_poly.type
_entity_poly.pdbx_seq_one_letter_code
_entity_poly.pdbx_strand_id
1 'polypeptide(L)'
;MAEQAYFNRFQTFVPDPQATLMDNFDQLAISNGWQQNSKRHQRERKTYMIALADTHIGSIERGGVAGKLAGLQRLCGELEVSPIPTSTTQCKKRLETVHVCIIDLIDCRRLGTQVHVFTSYRKLQQHITNRRHYFPRDQAKGEADGLLRVLLRKIEG
;
A
#
# COMPACT_ATOMS: atom_id res chain seq x y z
N MET A 1 0.50 -4.10 15.11
CA MET A 1 0.29 -3.34 13.85
C MET A 1 1.33 -3.79 12.83
N ALA A 2 0.99 -3.86 11.54
CA ALA A 2 1.79 -4.45 10.46
C ALA A 2 3.27 -4.01 10.45
N GLU A 3 3.47 -2.70 10.58
CA GLU A 3 4.77 -2.06 10.60
C GLU A 3 5.64 -2.54 11.78
N GLN A 4 5.06 -2.56 12.99
CA GLN A 4 5.74 -3.07 14.19
C GLN A 4 6.19 -4.53 14.02
N ALA A 5 5.36 -5.37 13.41
CA ALA A 5 5.71 -6.78 13.20
C ALA A 5 6.93 -6.93 12.27
N TYR A 6 7.07 -6.07 11.26
CA TYR A 6 8.26 -6.04 10.42
C TYR A 6 9.48 -5.54 11.20
N PHE A 7 9.34 -4.44 11.97
CA PHE A 7 10.44 -3.84 12.72
C PHE A 7 10.93 -4.67 13.91
N ASN A 8 10.11 -5.56 14.47
CA ASN A 8 10.53 -6.49 15.53
C ASN A 8 11.71 -7.41 15.13
N ARG A 9 12.03 -7.51 13.84
CA ARG A 9 13.23 -8.19 13.33
C ARG A 9 14.54 -7.42 13.61
N PHE A 10 14.44 -6.18 14.08
CA PHE A 10 15.54 -5.25 14.32
C PHE A 10 15.43 -4.74 15.76
N GLN A 11 16.08 -5.43 16.69
CA GLN A 11 15.89 -5.29 18.15
C GLN A 11 16.08 -3.86 18.70
N THR A 12 16.82 -3.01 18.00
CA THR A 12 17.18 -1.66 18.45
C THR A 12 16.40 -0.55 17.74
N PHE A 13 15.55 -0.87 16.77
CA PHE A 13 14.82 0.13 16.00
C PHE A 13 13.43 0.40 16.59
N VAL A 14 13.16 1.66 16.89
CA VAL A 14 11.85 2.13 17.34
C VAL A 14 11.28 3.03 16.25
N PRO A 15 10.18 2.64 15.58
CA PRO A 15 9.55 3.49 14.57
C PRO A 15 8.88 4.72 15.20
N ASP A 16 8.90 5.83 14.47
CA ASP A 16 8.08 6.99 14.81
C ASP A 16 6.65 6.76 14.29
N PRO A 17 5.62 6.69 15.17
CA PRO A 17 4.24 6.47 14.73
C PRO A 17 3.67 7.64 13.91
N GLN A 18 4.27 8.83 13.95
CA GLN A 18 3.83 10.02 13.21
C GLN A 18 4.61 10.23 11.90
N ALA A 19 5.73 9.53 11.72
CA ALA A 19 6.47 9.56 10.47
C ALA A 19 5.77 8.74 9.38
N THR A 20 6.07 9.04 8.11
CA THR A 20 5.60 8.22 7.01
C THR A 20 6.24 6.84 7.07
N LEU A 21 5.57 5.84 6.48
CA LEU A 21 6.07 4.47 6.41
C LEU A 21 7.46 4.41 5.79
N MET A 22 7.72 5.25 4.78
CA MET A 22 9.01 5.29 4.09
C MET A 22 10.08 6.03 4.90
N ASP A 23 9.73 7.08 5.64
CA ASP A 23 10.67 7.73 6.55
C ASP A 23 11.15 6.75 7.63
N ASN A 24 10.24 5.97 8.22
CA ASN A 24 10.60 4.92 9.17
C ASN A 24 11.51 3.85 8.54
N PHE A 25 11.24 3.45 7.29
CA PHE A 25 12.10 2.52 6.57
C PHE A 25 13.49 3.09 6.31
N ASP A 26 13.58 4.37 5.93
CA ASP A 26 14.84 5.03 5.64
C ASP A 26 15.68 5.19 6.92
N GLN A 27 15.06 5.53 8.06
CA GLN A 27 15.73 5.54 9.37
C GLN A 27 16.24 4.14 9.77
N LEU A 28 15.47 3.09 9.51
CA LEU A 28 15.92 1.72 9.71
C LEU A 28 17.15 1.39 8.83
N ALA A 29 17.08 1.76 7.55
CA ALA A 29 18.18 1.53 6.61
C ALA A 29 19.47 2.24 7.05
N ILE A 30 19.36 3.49 7.51
CA ILE A 30 20.48 4.27 8.05
C ILE A 30 21.07 3.60 9.28
N SER A 31 20.24 3.24 10.27
CA SER A 31 20.71 2.61 11.52
C SER A 31 21.37 1.24 11.31
N ASN A 32 21.03 0.54 10.23
CA ASN A 32 21.63 -0.74 9.86
C ASN A 32 22.74 -0.62 8.81
N GLY A 33 23.15 0.60 8.42
CA GLY A 33 24.22 0.84 7.44
C GLY A 33 23.89 0.34 6.02
N TRP A 34 22.61 0.23 5.65
CA TRP A 34 22.23 -0.20 4.31
C TRP A 34 22.41 0.93 3.31
N GLN A 35 23.41 0.81 2.45
CA GLN A 35 23.61 1.76 1.36
C GLN A 35 22.37 1.83 0.45
N GLN A 36 22.00 3.05 0.05
CA GLN A 36 20.89 3.30 -0.86
C GLN A 36 21.07 2.48 -2.14
N ASN A 37 19.99 1.85 -2.61
CA ASN A 37 20.00 0.97 -3.80
C ASN A 37 20.93 -0.25 -3.70
N SER A 38 21.53 -0.55 -2.56
CA SER A 38 22.22 -1.84 -2.36
C SER A 38 21.24 -3.01 -2.47
N LYS A 39 21.75 -4.21 -2.79
CA LYS A 39 20.92 -5.44 -2.84
C LYS A 39 20.14 -5.66 -1.53
N ARG A 40 20.77 -5.36 -0.38
CA ARG A 40 20.14 -5.48 0.94
C ARG A 40 19.02 -4.46 1.12
N HIS A 41 19.27 -3.18 0.84
CA HIS A 41 18.28 -2.11 0.90
C HIS A 41 17.06 -2.43 0.03
N GLN A 42 17.28 -2.78 -1.25
CA GLN A 42 16.19 -3.10 -2.17
C GLN A 42 15.36 -4.30 -1.70
N ARG A 43 16.02 -5.36 -1.20
CA ARG A 43 15.34 -6.55 -0.68
C ARG A 43 14.47 -6.22 0.52
N GLU A 44 15.01 -5.53 1.53
CA GLU A 44 14.27 -5.21 2.74
C GLU A 44 13.13 -4.21 2.46
N ARG A 45 13.37 -3.22 1.59
CA ARG A 45 12.33 -2.28 1.15
C ARG A 45 11.16 -3.03 0.51
N LYS A 46 11.47 -4.00 -0.35
CA LYS A 46 10.48 -4.87 -0.98
C LYS A 46 9.67 -5.66 0.05
N THR A 47 10.35 -6.34 0.98
CA THR A 47 9.71 -7.14 2.03
C THR A 47 8.82 -6.28 2.91
N TYR A 48 9.28 -5.09 3.27
CA TYR A 48 8.54 -4.13 4.08
C TYR A 48 7.22 -3.70 3.40
N MET A 49 7.29 -3.21 2.16
CA MET A 49 6.08 -2.79 1.43
C MET A 49 5.06 -3.92 1.25
N ILE A 50 5.53 -5.15 1.00
CA ILE A 50 4.63 -6.31 0.86
C ILE A 50 3.90 -6.60 2.18
N ALA A 51 4.62 -6.59 3.31
CA ALA A 51 4.02 -6.84 4.61
C ALA A 51 2.96 -5.78 4.98
N LEU A 52 3.23 -4.51 4.66
CA LEU A 52 2.28 -3.42 4.85
C LEU A 52 1.02 -3.61 3.99
N ALA A 53 1.19 -3.87 2.70
CA ALA A 53 0.06 -4.04 1.79
C ALA A 53 -0.80 -5.27 2.13
N ASP A 54 -0.18 -6.40 2.49
CA ASP A 54 -0.96 -7.59 2.88
C ASP A 54 -1.76 -7.36 4.17
N THR A 55 -1.20 -6.62 5.13
CA THR A 55 -1.90 -6.38 6.40
C THR A 55 -3.03 -5.36 6.23
N HIS A 56 -2.81 -4.27 5.49
CA HIS A 56 -3.77 -3.18 5.37
C HIS A 56 -4.78 -3.36 4.23
N ILE A 57 -4.41 -4.06 3.16
CA ILE A 57 -5.27 -4.25 1.98
C ILE A 57 -5.64 -5.73 1.83
N GLY A 58 -4.67 -6.64 1.91
CA GLY A 58 -4.91 -8.09 1.79
C GLY A 58 -5.88 -8.65 2.84
N SER A 59 -5.93 -8.06 4.04
CA SER A 59 -6.87 -8.45 5.09
C SER A 59 -8.34 -8.32 4.71
N ILE A 60 -8.70 -7.41 3.79
CA ILE A 60 -10.07 -7.28 3.28
C ILE A 60 -10.52 -8.58 2.62
N GLU A 61 -9.62 -9.28 1.93
CA GLU A 61 -9.95 -10.51 1.21
C GLU A 61 -10.16 -11.71 2.14
N ARG A 62 -9.60 -11.66 3.35
CA ARG A 62 -9.73 -12.71 4.38
C ARG A 62 -11.05 -12.63 5.17
N GLY A 63 -11.77 -11.52 5.06
CA GLY A 63 -12.95 -11.22 5.87
C GLY A 63 -14.26 -11.88 5.43
N GLY A 64 -14.29 -13.15 5.03
CA GLY A 64 -15.53 -13.83 4.58
C GLY A 64 -16.33 -13.03 3.51
N VAL A 65 -17.58 -13.41 3.21
CA VAL A 65 -18.36 -12.68 2.18
C VAL A 65 -18.76 -11.28 2.66
N ALA A 66 -19.36 -11.18 3.85
CA ALA A 66 -19.86 -9.91 4.39
C ALA A 66 -18.73 -8.93 4.72
N GLY A 67 -17.63 -9.40 5.33
CA GLY A 67 -16.49 -8.54 5.67
C GLY A 67 -15.70 -8.11 4.44
N LYS A 68 -15.60 -8.95 3.40
CA LYS A 68 -15.01 -8.56 2.10
C LYS A 68 -15.79 -7.42 1.45
N LEU A 69 -17.11 -7.52 1.39
CA LEU A 69 -17.95 -6.43 0.85
C LEU A 69 -17.79 -5.15 1.67
N ALA A 70 -17.93 -5.23 3.00
CA ALA A 70 -17.78 -4.07 3.87
C ALA A 70 -16.39 -3.43 3.77
N GLY A 71 -15.33 -4.22 3.67
CA GLY A 71 -13.96 -3.73 3.46
C GLY A 71 -13.78 -3.03 2.12
N LEU A 72 -14.35 -3.58 1.05
CA LEU A 72 -14.33 -2.97 -0.28
C LEU A 72 -15.13 -1.66 -0.33
N GLN A 73 -16.29 -1.60 0.31
CA GLN A 73 -17.12 -0.39 0.38
C GLN A 73 -16.45 0.72 1.18
N ARG A 74 -15.80 0.39 2.31
CA ARG A 74 -14.97 1.35 3.06
C ARG A 74 -13.84 1.91 2.20
N LEU A 75 -13.12 1.04 1.50
CA LEU A 75 -12.05 1.44 0.59
C LEU A 75 -12.58 2.31 -0.57
N CYS A 76 -13.77 2.02 -1.10
CA CYS A 76 -14.43 2.89 -2.07
C CYS A 76 -14.67 4.29 -1.50
N GLY A 77 -15.17 4.40 -0.27
CA GLY A 77 -15.38 5.68 0.41
C GLY A 77 -14.09 6.47 0.64
N GLU A 78 -13.03 5.80 1.13
CA GLU A 78 -11.71 6.42 1.31
C GLU A 78 -11.16 6.98 0.00
N LEU A 79 -11.39 6.28 -1.11
CA LEU A 79 -10.92 6.64 -2.45
C LEU A 79 -11.94 7.46 -3.26
N GLU A 80 -12.88 8.12 -2.58
CA GLU A 80 -13.84 9.06 -3.16
C GLU A 80 -14.71 8.44 -4.28
N VAL A 81 -14.91 7.12 -4.24
CA VAL A 81 -15.81 6.43 -5.17
C VAL A 81 -17.25 6.67 -4.72
N SER A 82 -17.96 7.49 -5.48
CA SER A 82 -19.40 7.74 -5.32
C SER A 82 -20.17 7.40 -6.61
N PRO A 83 -21.38 6.81 -6.52
CA PRO A 83 -21.97 6.21 -5.31
C PRO A 83 -21.19 4.96 -4.86
N ILE A 84 -21.27 4.63 -3.56
CA ILE A 84 -20.64 3.42 -3.02
C ILE A 84 -21.35 2.19 -3.59
N PRO A 85 -20.64 1.26 -4.28
CA PRO A 85 -21.29 0.11 -4.89
C PRO A 85 -21.81 -0.91 -3.87
N THR A 86 -22.79 -1.73 -4.28
CA THR A 86 -23.49 -2.67 -3.38
C THR A 86 -22.97 -4.10 -3.46
N SER A 87 -22.01 -4.38 -4.34
CA SER A 87 -21.42 -5.72 -4.52
C SER A 87 -19.90 -5.68 -4.60
N THR A 88 -19.25 -6.80 -4.27
CA THR A 88 -17.78 -6.95 -4.32
C THR A 88 -17.25 -6.71 -5.72
N THR A 89 -17.90 -7.28 -6.74
CA THR A 89 -17.53 -7.13 -8.15
C THR A 89 -17.63 -5.67 -8.61
N GLN A 90 -18.69 -4.96 -8.26
CA GLN A 90 -18.82 -3.54 -8.62
C GLN A 90 -17.77 -2.67 -7.89
N CYS A 91 -17.50 -2.94 -6.61
CA CYS A 91 -16.43 -2.26 -5.88
C CYS A 91 -15.09 -2.45 -6.58
N LYS A 92 -14.70 -3.70 -6.90
CA LYS A 92 -13.45 -4.00 -7.61
C LYS A 92 -13.37 -3.23 -8.93
N LYS A 93 -14.41 -3.27 -9.77
CA LYS A 93 -14.47 -2.53 -11.05
C LYS A 93 -14.29 -1.02 -10.90
N ARG A 94 -14.82 -0.42 -9.83
CA ARG A 94 -14.66 1.03 -9.58
C ARG A 94 -13.26 1.35 -9.06
N LEU A 95 -12.73 0.52 -8.18
CA LEU A 95 -11.36 0.66 -7.66
C LEU A 95 -10.32 0.47 -8.78
N GLU A 96 -10.60 -0.39 -9.76
CA GLU A 96 -9.84 -0.55 -11.00
C GLU A 96 -9.85 0.70 -11.90
N THR A 97 -10.57 1.79 -11.57
CA THR A 97 -10.46 3.08 -12.27
C THR A 97 -9.77 4.16 -11.46
N VAL A 98 -9.50 3.90 -10.18
CA VAL A 98 -8.84 4.84 -9.26
C VAL A 98 -7.33 4.84 -9.48
N HIS A 99 -6.71 6.02 -9.44
CA HIS A 99 -5.26 6.16 -9.45
C HIS A 99 -4.81 6.58 -8.05
N VAL A 100 -4.22 5.66 -7.29
CA VAL A 100 -3.77 5.91 -5.92
C VAL A 100 -2.43 5.24 -5.66
N CYS A 101 -1.58 5.87 -4.85
CA CYS A 101 -0.38 5.22 -4.33
C CYS A 101 -0.74 4.38 -3.11
N ILE A 102 -0.42 3.08 -3.16
CA ILE A 102 -0.73 2.14 -2.05
C ILE A 102 -0.03 2.54 -0.76
N ILE A 103 1.19 3.06 -0.83
CA ILE A 103 1.94 3.49 0.36
C ILE A 103 1.23 4.68 1.00
N ASP A 104 0.91 5.70 0.21
CA ASP A 104 0.19 6.89 0.70
C ASP A 104 -1.19 6.53 1.28
N LEU A 105 -1.90 5.56 0.70
CA LEU A 105 -3.17 5.06 1.25
C LEU A 105 -2.97 4.48 2.66
N ILE A 106 -1.91 3.71 2.89
CA ILE A 106 -1.62 3.12 4.19
C ILE A 106 -1.15 4.20 5.18
N ASP A 107 -0.32 5.15 4.74
CA ASP A 107 0.08 6.32 5.53
C ASP A 107 -1.13 7.13 5.98
N CYS A 108 -2.03 7.47 5.05
CA CYS A 108 -3.23 8.26 5.35
C CYS A 108 -4.15 7.54 6.35
N ARG A 109 -4.30 6.22 6.22
CA ARG A 109 -5.03 5.41 7.21
C ARG A 109 -4.40 5.43 8.60
N ARG A 110 -3.05 5.39 8.68
CA ARG A 110 -2.33 5.48 9.95
C ARG A 110 -2.46 6.84 10.61
N LEU A 111 -2.33 7.89 9.81
CA LEU A 111 -2.29 9.29 10.28
C LEU A 111 -3.68 9.91 10.40
N GLY A 112 -4.74 9.21 9.96
CA GLY A 112 -6.11 9.74 9.97
C GLY A 112 -6.33 10.87 8.98
N THR A 113 -5.55 10.92 7.90
CA THR A 113 -5.65 11.95 6.85
C THR A 113 -6.39 11.43 5.61
N GLN A 114 -6.87 12.35 4.77
CA GLN A 114 -7.50 11.98 3.50
C GLN A 114 -6.45 11.52 2.48
N VAL A 115 -6.72 10.41 1.79
CA VAL A 115 -5.84 9.88 0.74
C VAL A 115 -5.97 10.71 -0.53
N HIS A 116 -4.83 11.01 -1.16
CA HIS A 116 -4.82 11.70 -2.44
C HIS A 116 -5.14 10.74 -3.59
N VAL A 117 -6.27 10.97 -4.26
CA VAL A 117 -6.64 10.28 -5.50
C VAL A 117 -6.18 11.09 -6.71
N PHE A 118 -5.32 10.51 -7.54
CA PHE A 118 -4.78 11.18 -8.70
C PHE A 118 -5.80 11.22 -9.85
N THR A 119 -5.88 12.37 -10.52
CA THR A 119 -6.80 12.54 -11.66
C THR A 119 -6.39 11.75 -12.91
N SER A 120 -5.15 11.27 -12.99
CA SER A 120 -4.67 10.48 -14.11
C SER A 120 -3.54 9.54 -13.73
N TYR A 121 -3.41 8.47 -14.50
CA TYR A 121 -2.30 7.53 -14.42
C TYR A 121 -0.93 8.22 -14.51
N ARG A 122 -0.77 9.20 -15.42
CA ARG A 122 0.49 9.95 -15.58
C ARG A 122 0.90 10.68 -14.29
N LYS A 123 -0.06 11.31 -13.59
CA LYS A 123 0.21 11.98 -12.32
C LYS A 123 0.61 10.98 -11.22
N LEU A 124 -0.10 9.84 -11.16
CA LEU A 124 0.26 8.75 -10.26
C LEU A 124 1.68 8.23 -10.54
N GLN A 125 2.00 7.99 -11.81
CA GLN A 125 3.33 7.53 -12.23
C GLN A 125 4.41 8.53 -11.83
N GLN A 126 4.24 9.81 -12.16
CA GLN A 126 5.18 10.87 -11.77
C GLN A 126 5.38 10.91 -10.25
N HIS A 127 4.30 10.82 -9.48
CA HIS A 127 4.37 10.78 -8.02
C HIS A 127 5.17 9.58 -7.51
N ILE A 128 4.85 8.37 -7.98
CA ILE A 128 5.54 7.15 -7.57
C ILE A 128 7.01 7.17 -7.97
N THR A 129 7.33 7.67 -9.17
CA THR A 129 8.71 7.81 -9.65
C THR A 129 9.50 8.80 -8.79
N ASN A 130 8.95 9.98 -8.53
CA ASN A 130 9.61 11.01 -7.74
C ASN A 130 9.89 10.54 -6.31
N ARG A 131 8.94 9.82 -5.68
CA ARG A 131 9.09 9.29 -4.32
C ARG A 131 9.76 7.92 -4.25
N ARG A 132 10.06 7.30 -5.40
CA ARG A 132 10.53 5.91 -5.51
C ARG A 132 9.60 4.90 -4.82
N HIS A 133 8.30 5.19 -4.70
CA HIS A 133 7.28 4.34 -4.08
C HIS A 133 6.85 3.14 -4.95
N TYR A 134 7.80 2.51 -5.64
CA TYR A 134 7.54 1.39 -6.53
C TYR A 134 7.10 0.17 -5.74
N PHE A 135 5.85 -0.25 -5.94
CA PHE A 135 5.34 -1.48 -5.35
C PHE A 135 5.71 -2.70 -6.22
N PRO A 136 6.24 -3.79 -5.63
CA PRO A 136 6.66 -4.99 -6.38
C PRO A 136 5.46 -5.81 -6.89
N ARG A 137 5.04 -5.53 -8.13
CA ARG A 137 3.88 -6.18 -8.77
C ARG A 137 3.95 -7.71 -8.80
N ASP A 138 5.10 -8.29 -9.14
CA ASP A 138 5.24 -9.76 -9.29
C ASP A 138 5.04 -10.54 -7.99
N GLN A 139 5.08 -9.84 -6.84
CA GLN A 139 4.87 -10.41 -5.52
C GLN A 139 3.55 -10.00 -4.88
N ALA A 140 2.69 -9.24 -5.58
CA ALA A 140 1.24 -9.24 -5.34
C ALA A 140 0.64 -10.59 -5.79
N LYS A 141 1.21 -11.69 -5.27
CA LYS A 141 0.78 -13.07 -5.48
C LYS A 141 -0.48 -13.29 -4.64
N GLY A 142 -1.59 -12.94 -5.25
CA GLY A 142 -2.93 -13.45 -4.94
C GLY A 142 -3.58 -13.91 -6.24
N GLU A 143 -4.80 -14.42 -6.14
CA GLU A 143 -5.69 -14.75 -7.26
C GLU A 143 -5.69 -13.62 -8.31
N ALA A 144 -5.98 -13.93 -9.57
CA ALA A 144 -5.90 -12.96 -10.66
C ALA A 144 -6.74 -11.69 -10.43
N ASP A 145 -7.73 -11.77 -9.54
CA ASP A 145 -8.66 -10.72 -9.13
C ASP A 145 -8.37 -10.13 -7.72
N GLY A 146 -7.25 -10.47 -7.09
CA GLY A 146 -6.92 -10.01 -5.73
C GLY A 146 -6.94 -8.49 -5.59
N LEU A 147 -7.47 -7.96 -4.49
CA LEU A 147 -7.68 -6.53 -4.26
C LEU A 147 -6.39 -5.69 -4.44
N LEU A 148 -5.25 -6.26 -4.04
CA LEU A 148 -3.97 -5.60 -4.25
C LEU A 148 -3.66 -5.45 -5.75
N ARG A 149 -3.98 -6.45 -6.59
CA ARG A 149 -3.84 -6.36 -8.05
C ARG A 149 -4.82 -5.36 -8.67
N VAL A 150 -6.05 -5.29 -8.14
CA VAL A 150 -7.08 -4.31 -8.55
C VAL A 150 -6.59 -2.87 -8.39
N LEU A 151 -5.92 -2.57 -7.27
CA LEU A 151 -5.38 -1.23 -7.00
C LEU A 151 -4.04 -0.98 -7.70
N LEU A 152 -3.26 -2.03 -7.97
CA LEU A 152 -1.95 -1.89 -8.60
C LEU A 152 -2.07 -1.48 -10.05
N ARG A 153 -1.51 -0.32 -10.37
CA ARG A 153 -1.24 0.08 -11.75
C ARG A 153 0.11 -0.46 -12.17
N LYS A 154 0.17 -1.06 -13.38
CA LYS A 154 1.45 -1.27 -14.06
C LYS A 154 2.06 0.12 -14.21
N ILE A 155 3.23 0.37 -13.66
CA ILE A 155 4.00 1.55 -14.04
C ILE A 155 4.81 1.12 -15.25
N GLU A 156 4.42 1.57 -16.44
CA GLU A 156 5.19 1.38 -17.66
C GLU A 156 6.22 2.50 -17.68
N GLY A 157 7.47 2.12 -17.38
CA GLY A 157 8.63 3.00 -17.51
C GLY A 157 9.06 3.13 -18.95
#